data_AF-A0A3C0GGF3-F1
#
_entry.id   AF-A0A3C0GGF3-F1
#
_cell.length_a   1.000
_cell.length_b   1.000
_cell.length_c   1.000
_cell.angle_alpha   90.00
_cell.angle_beta   90.00
_cell.angle_gamma   90.00
#
_symmetry.space_group_name_H-M   'P 1'
#
loop_
_entity.id
_entity.type
_entity.pdbx_description
1 polymer ?
#
loop_
_entity_poly.entity_id
_entity_poly.type
_entity_poly.pdbx_seq_one_letter_code
_entity_poly.pdbx_strand_id
1 'polypeptide(L)'
;MNLKTRTMDIAIKYKVFDFYLLANNGGTTIYSAVEQETPLGKDIKVAQDLARARTKTEYWVSELDENGNYAQPTTAMFSVGQIRWFYGDTENQKNYLIFEYRQDKELLRVFYFKDFHPKNPKRFTINFIKQ
;
A
#
# COMPACT_ATOMS: atom_id res chain seq x y z
N MET A 1 -9.70 -31.29 -28.94
CA MET A 1 -8.88 -31.33 -27.71
C MET A 1 -9.36 -30.20 -26.80
N ASN A 2 -10.24 -30.51 -25.85
CA ASN A 2 -10.89 -29.50 -24.99
C ASN A 2 -10.00 -29.21 -23.78
N LEU A 3 -9.40 -28.02 -23.72
CA LEU A 3 -8.66 -27.55 -22.56
C LEU A 3 -9.68 -27.15 -21.49
N LYS A 4 -9.85 -28.00 -20.47
CA LYS A 4 -10.61 -27.67 -19.27
C LYS A 4 -9.90 -26.53 -18.53
N THR A 5 -10.43 -25.32 -18.62
CA THR A 5 -10.02 -24.20 -17.77
C THR A 5 -10.40 -24.55 -16.33
N ARG A 6 -9.41 -25.00 -15.54
CA ARG A 6 -9.58 -25.29 -14.13
C ARG A 6 -9.45 -23.97 -13.37
N THR A 7 -10.55 -23.24 -13.26
CA THR A 7 -10.63 -22.07 -12.39
C THR A 7 -10.53 -22.60 -10.95
N MET A 8 -9.34 -22.51 -10.36
CA MET A 8 -9.20 -22.68 -8.92
C MET A 8 -9.53 -21.32 -8.29
N ASP A 9 -10.73 -21.19 -7.73
CA ASP A 9 -11.11 -20.07 -6.89
C ASP A 9 -10.33 -20.16 -5.56
N ILE A 10 -9.07 -19.74 -5.59
CA ILE A 10 -8.30 -19.55 -4.37
C ILE A 10 -8.86 -18.28 -3.73
N ALA A 11 -9.60 -18.42 -2.64
CA ALA A 11 -10.00 -17.31 -1.80
C ALA A 11 -8.74 -16.68 -1.19
N ILE A 12 -8.22 -15.63 -1.82
CA ILE A 12 -7.07 -14.88 -1.33
C ILE A 12 -7.52 -14.11 -0.09
N LYS A 13 -6.96 -14.45 1.07
CA LYS A 13 -7.23 -13.75 2.32
C LYS A 13 -6.40 -12.48 2.41
N TYR A 14 -7.01 -11.42 2.91
CA TYR A 14 -6.34 -10.16 3.20
C TYR A 14 -6.88 -9.57 4.51
N LYS A 15 -6.09 -8.69 5.12
CA LYS A 15 -6.51 -7.84 6.25
C LYS A 15 -6.66 -6.40 5.77
N VAL A 16 -7.50 -5.62 6.45
CA VAL A 16 -7.74 -4.20 6.14
C VAL A 16 -7.31 -3.38 7.34
N PHE A 17 -6.54 -2.34 7.08
CA PHE A 17 -6.08 -1.40 8.10
C PHE A 17 -6.43 0.02 7.65
N ASP A 18 -6.93 0.82 8.58
CA ASP A 18 -7.24 2.22 8.34
C ASP A 18 -6.24 3.10 9.09
N PHE A 19 -5.85 4.20 8.45
CA PHE A 19 -4.99 5.22 9.04
C PHE A 19 -5.58 6.61 8.82
N TYR A 20 -5.58 7.44 9.86
CA TYR A 20 -6.02 8.83 9.78
C TYR A 20 -4.86 9.77 9.51
N LEU A 21 -5.10 10.76 8.66
CA LEU A 21 -4.20 11.87 8.44
C LEU A 21 -3.94 12.62 9.76
N LEU A 22 -2.67 12.76 10.12
CA LEU A 22 -2.26 13.68 11.18
C LEU A 22 -2.09 15.09 10.62
N ALA A 23 -2.70 16.06 11.30
CA ALA A 23 -2.53 17.47 10.98
C ALA A 23 -1.04 17.85 11.05
N ASN A 24 -0.53 18.39 9.94
CA ASN A 24 0.89 18.66 9.76
C ASN A 24 1.06 19.90 8.86
N ASN A 25 1.99 20.77 9.24
CA ASN A 25 2.38 21.94 8.45
C ASN A 25 3.59 21.59 7.56
N GLY A 26 3.37 21.03 6.37
CA GLY A 26 4.48 20.65 5.49
C GLY A 26 4.12 19.82 4.25
N GLY A 27 5.11 19.64 3.37
CA GLY A 27 4.97 18.96 2.07
C GLY A 27 4.95 17.43 2.10
N THR A 28 5.03 16.80 3.28
CA THR A 28 4.91 15.33 3.43
C THR A 28 3.80 15.00 4.41
N THR A 29 3.03 13.96 4.11
CA THR A 29 1.82 13.59 4.84
C THR A 29 2.13 12.50 5.86
N ILE A 30 1.57 12.58 7.07
CA ILE A 30 1.76 11.56 8.11
C ILE A 30 0.40 10.96 8.43
N TYR A 31 0.36 9.64 8.58
CA TYR A 31 -0.84 8.88 8.92
C TYR A 31 -0.61 8.07 10.19
N SER A 32 -1.61 8.01 11.05
CA SER A 32 -1.59 7.21 12.27
C SER A 32 -2.61 6.09 12.20
N ALA A 33 -2.19 4.90 12.58
CA ALA A 33 -2.99 3.69 12.55
C ALA A 33 -4.16 3.77 13.53
N VAL A 34 -5.34 3.31 13.10
CA VAL A 34 -6.50 3.14 13.98
C VAL A 34 -6.33 1.94 14.90
N GLU A 35 -5.70 0.88 14.39
CA GLU A 35 -5.42 -0.35 15.13
C GLU A 35 -3.95 -0.38 15.60
N GLN A 36 -3.68 -0.96 16.76
CA GLN A 36 -2.30 -1.02 17.29
C GLN A 36 -1.44 -2.09 16.61
N GLU A 37 -2.05 -3.09 15.97
CA GLU A 37 -1.37 -4.17 15.26
C GLU A 37 -1.52 -3.97 13.74
N THR A 38 -0.51 -3.36 13.12
CA THR A 38 -0.51 -3.05 11.68
C THR A 38 0.67 -3.69 10.95
N PRO A 39 0.56 -3.92 9.63
CA PRO A 39 1.65 -4.44 8.81
C PRO A 39 2.68 -3.37 8.42
N LEU A 40 2.33 -2.10 8.62
CA LEU A 40 3.15 -0.91 8.45
C LEU A 40 3.00 -0.18 9.78
N GLY A 41 4.09 0.14 10.49
CA GLY A 41 4.10 0.65 11.86
C GLY A 41 3.05 1.71 12.24
N LYS A 42 2.92 1.98 13.55
CA LYS A 42 1.82 2.82 14.10
C LYS A 42 1.66 4.16 13.40
N ASP A 43 2.78 4.81 13.07
CA ASP A 43 2.78 6.03 12.28
C ASP A 43 3.59 5.80 11.00
N ILE A 44 3.01 6.23 9.88
CA ILE A 44 3.66 6.16 8.58
C ILE A 44 3.71 7.54 7.93
N LYS A 45 4.84 7.82 7.29
CA LYS A 45 5.02 9.00 6.46
C LYS A 45 4.84 8.62 5.00
N VAL A 46 4.00 9.37 4.30
CA VAL A 46 3.87 9.30 2.85
C VAL A 46 4.43 10.57 2.20
N ALA A 47 5.41 10.39 1.32
CA ALA A 47 6.07 11.47 0.60
C ALA A 47 6.01 11.23 -0.91
N GLN A 48 5.76 12.28 -1.69
CA GLN A 48 5.80 12.19 -3.14
C GLN A 48 7.23 11.92 -3.63
N ASP A 49 7.40 11.07 -4.64
CA ASP A 49 8.68 10.91 -5.30
C ASP A 49 9.04 12.19 -6.09
N LEU A 50 10.25 12.69 -5.88
CA LEU A 50 10.75 13.90 -6.55
C LEU A 50 11.41 13.60 -7.91
N ALA A 51 10.99 12.53 -8.58
CA ALA A 51 11.58 11.99 -9.81
C ALA A 51 13.07 11.65 -9.67
N ARG A 52 13.51 11.29 -8.46
CA ARG A 52 14.90 10.90 -8.17
C ARG A 52 15.10 9.39 -8.24
N ALA A 53 14.03 8.63 -8.12
CA ALA A 53 14.09 7.18 -8.21
C ALA A 53 14.25 6.72 -9.66
N ARG A 54 15.03 5.64 -9.85
CA ARG A 54 15.08 4.95 -11.16
C ARG A 54 13.78 4.21 -11.47
N THR A 55 13.00 3.89 -10.44
CA THR A 55 11.69 3.26 -10.54
C THR A 55 10.60 4.31 -10.75
N LYS A 56 9.54 3.97 -11.50
CA LYS A 56 8.36 4.84 -11.70
C LYS A 56 7.45 4.86 -10.46
N THR A 57 8.03 5.09 -9.29
CA THR A 57 7.34 5.20 -8.01
C THR A 57 6.68 6.58 -7.93
N GLU A 58 5.46 6.68 -7.42
CA GLU A 58 4.77 7.97 -7.25
C GLU A 58 4.85 8.50 -5.83
N TYR A 59 4.77 7.60 -4.85
CA TYR A 59 4.91 7.93 -3.44
C TYR A 59 5.79 6.91 -2.72
N TRP A 60 6.41 7.35 -1.64
CA TRP A 60 7.17 6.52 -0.71
C TRP A 60 6.44 6.48 0.63
N VAL A 61 6.31 5.29 1.20
CA VAL A 61 5.80 5.07 2.55
C VAL A 61 6.95 4.66 3.45
N SER A 62 7.15 5.37 4.55
CA SER A 62 8.13 5.03 5.58
C SER A 62 7.43 4.81 6.91
N GLU A 63 7.89 3.82 7.67
CA GLU A 63 7.51 3.70 9.08
C GLU A 63 8.30 4.70 9.91
N LEU A 64 7.62 5.31 10.89
CA LEU A 64 8.23 6.21 11.85
C LEU A 64 8.39 5.52 13.21
N ASP A 65 9.48 5.82 13.91
CA ASP A 65 9.65 5.46 15.32
C ASP A 65 8.91 6.45 16.24
N GLU A 66 8.95 6.19 17.55
CA GLU A 66 8.34 7.05 18.58
C GLU A 66 8.89 8.49 18.62
N ASN A 67 10.05 8.72 18.01
CA ASN A 67 10.71 10.02 17.90
C ASN A 67 10.48 10.68 16.52
N GLY A 68 9.68 10.05 15.64
CA GLY A 68 9.40 10.54 14.29
C GLY A 68 10.52 10.30 13.28
N ASN A 69 11.52 9.47 13.60
CA ASN A 69 12.59 9.09 12.68
C ASN A 69 12.21 7.87 11.84
N TYR A 70 12.88 7.66 10.72
CA TYR A 70 12.65 6.50 9.88
C TYR A 70 13.05 5.20 10.58
N ALA A 71 12.09 4.31 10.81
CA ALA A 71 12.29 3.03 11.50
C ALA A 71 12.65 1.88 10.55
N GLN A 72 12.21 1.93 9.28
CA GLN A 72 12.30 0.82 8.34
C GLN A 72 12.58 1.25 6.88
N PRO A 73 12.98 0.32 5.99
CA PRO A 73 13.08 0.57 4.56
C PRO A 73 11.75 1.08 3.98
N THR A 74 11.85 2.03 3.05
CA THR A 74 10.71 2.65 2.39
C THR A 74 9.98 1.71 1.45
N THR A 75 8.66 1.62 1.59
CA THR A 75 7.78 0.95 0.63
C THR A 75 7.45 1.89 -0.52
N ALA A 76 7.63 1.42 -1.76
CA ALA A 76 7.23 2.16 -2.95
C ALA A 76 5.72 2.01 -3.22
N MET A 77 5.05 3.11 -3.54
CA MET A 77 3.67 3.12 -4.03
C MET A 77 3.64 3.41 -5.53
N PHE A 78 3.01 2.52 -6.27
CA PHE A 78 2.84 2.59 -7.71
C PHE A 78 1.37 2.79 -8.06
N SER A 79 1.06 3.75 -8.94
CA SER A 79 -0.31 3.96 -9.40
C SER A 79 -0.78 2.87 -10.34
N VAL A 80 -2.08 2.60 -10.24
CA VAL A 80 -2.79 1.71 -11.17
C VAL A 80 -3.53 2.46 -12.27
N GLY A 81 -3.35 3.79 -12.36
CA GLY A 81 -4.04 4.66 -13.31
C GLY A 81 -5.36 5.24 -12.77
N GLN A 82 -5.69 4.99 -11.51
CA GLN A 82 -6.80 5.63 -10.81
C GLN A 82 -6.24 6.50 -9.68
N ILE A 83 -6.76 7.73 -9.52
CA ILE A 83 -6.17 8.78 -8.67
C ILE A 83 -5.98 8.35 -7.21
N ARG A 84 -6.87 7.49 -6.70
CA ARG A 84 -6.88 7.12 -5.27
C ARG A 84 -6.24 5.78 -4.94
N TRP A 85 -5.86 4.99 -5.95
CA TRP A 85 -5.46 3.60 -5.76
C TRP A 85 -4.01 3.36 -6.16
N PHE A 86 -3.27 2.72 -5.26
CA PHE A 86 -1.87 2.39 -5.43
C PHE A 86 -1.60 0.97 -4.95
N TYR A 87 -0.48 0.40 -5.37
CA TYR A 87 0.04 -0.83 -4.79
C TYR A 87 1.50 -0.69 -4.40
N GLY A 88 1.94 -1.57 -3.51
CA GLY A 88 3.32 -1.69 -3.08
C GLY A 88 3.58 -3.05 -2.45
N ASP A 89 4.74 -3.20 -1.84
CA ASP A 89 5.16 -4.43 -1.21
C ASP A 89 6.08 -4.17 -0.01
N THR A 90 6.13 -5.13 0.92
CA THR A 90 7.07 -5.12 2.04
C THR A 90 7.87 -6.42 2.08
N GLU A 91 8.98 -6.40 2.84
CA GLU A 91 9.85 -7.56 3.04
C GLU A 91 10.35 -8.17 1.71
N ASN A 92 10.85 -7.33 0.79
CA ASN A 92 11.35 -7.74 -0.53
C ASN A 92 10.31 -8.55 -1.34
N GLN A 93 9.14 -7.95 -1.61
CA GLN A 93 8.06 -8.59 -2.38
C GLN A 93 7.49 -9.87 -1.75
N LYS A 94 7.64 -10.04 -0.44
CA LYS A 94 7.03 -11.17 0.27
C LYS A 94 5.56 -10.91 0.60
N ASN A 95 5.24 -9.68 0.98
CA ASN A 95 3.87 -9.26 1.26
C ASN A 95 3.42 -8.21 0.25
N TYR A 96 2.14 -8.26 -0.10
CA TYR A 96 1.56 -7.33 -1.05
C TYR A 96 0.58 -6.37 -0.37
N LEU A 97 0.61 -5.13 -0.83
CA LEU A 97 -0.18 -4.03 -0.29
C LEU A 97 -0.98 -3.35 -1.40
N ILE A 98 -2.23 -3.03 -1.11
CA ILE A 98 -3.04 -2.09 -1.89
C ILE A 98 -3.39 -0.92 -0.99
N PHE A 99 -3.18 0.29 -1.48
CA PHE A 99 -3.47 1.53 -0.77
C PHE A 99 -4.63 2.25 -1.45
N GLU A 100 -5.59 2.71 -0.65
CA GLU A 100 -6.72 3.55 -1.07
C GLU A 100 -6.74 4.85 -0.26
N TYR A 101 -6.61 5.98 -0.94
CA TYR A 101 -6.96 7.27 -0.33
C TYR A 101 -8.47 7.49 -0.39
N ARG A 102 -9.12 7.56 0.76
CA ARG A 102 -10.55 7.86 0.91
C ARG A 102 -10.71 9.28 1.46
N GLN A 103 -11.87 9.89 1.19
CA GLN A 103 -12.30 11.19 1.72
C GLN A 103 -11.23 12.29 1.62
N ASP A 104 -11.15 13.00 0.50
CA ASP A 104 -10.22 14.13 0.29
C ASP A 104 -8.74 13.88 0.69
N LYS A 105 -8.32 12.59 0.73
CA LYS A 105 -7.01 12.10 1.17
C LYS A 105 -6.76 12.21 2.68
N GLU A 106 -7.81 12.31 3.50
CA GLU A 106 -7.72 12.29 4.96
C GLU A 106 -7.61 10.87 5.52
N LEU A 107 -8.13 9.86 4.81
CA LEU A 107 -8.10 8.47 5.24
C LEU A 107 -7.28 7.63 4.27
N LEU A 108 -6.29 6.92 4.78
CA LEU A 108 -5.52 5.94 4.02
C LEU A 108 -5.92 4.54 4.47
N ARG A 109 -6.52 3.78 3.57
CA ARG A 109 -6.83 2.37 3.78
C ARG A 109 -5.79 1.48 3.13
N VAL A 110 -5.34 0.47 3.86
CA VAL A 110 -4.33 -0.49 3.42
C VAL A 110 -4.91 -1.89 3.44
N PHE A 111 -4.95 -2.55 2.29
CA PHE A 111 -5.27 -3.97 2.16
C PHE A 111 -3.97 -4.77 2.13
N TYR A 112 -3.81 -5.65 3.11
CA TYR A 112 -2.58 -6.41 3.33
C TYR A 112 -2.77 -7.89 3.02
N PHE A 113 -1.93 -8.37 2.11
CA PHE A 113 -1.88 -9.76 1.66
C PHE A 113 -0.58 -10.39 2.14
N LYS A 114 -0.68 -11.12 3.26
CA LYS A 114 0.48 -11.77 3.89
C LYS A 114 0.98 -12.94 3.05
N ASP A 115 2.31 -13.08 2.92
CA ASP A 115 2.99 -14.18 2.22
C ASP A 115 2.46 -14.38 0.78
N PHE A 116 2.04 -13.28 0.15
CA PHE A 116 1.47 -13.27 -1.18
C PHE A 116 2.01 -12.06 -1.92
N HIS A 117 2.55 -12.30 -3.12
CA HIS A 117 2.86 -11.25 -4.07
C HIS A 117 2.47 -11.69 -5.48
N PRO A 118 1.57 -10.96 -6.15
CA PRO A 118 1.09 -11.35 -7.47
C PRO A 118 2.20 -11.23 -8.52
N LYS A 119 2.21 -12.15 -9.49
CA LYS A 119 3.11 -12.06 -10.66
C LYS A 119 2.91 -10.78 -11.48
N ASN A 120 1.70 -10.24 -11.49
CA ASN A 120 1.37 -8.96 -12.12
C ASN A 120 0.62 -8.07 -11.12
N PRO A 121 1.37 -7.30 -10.30
CA PRO A 121 0.80 -6.44 -9.27
C PRO A 121 -0.27 -5.49 -9.78
N LYS A 122 0.05 -4.68 -10.78
CA LYS A 122 -0.88 -3.71 -11.35
C LYS A 122 -2.19 -4.35 -11.82
N ARG A 123 -2.12 -5.45 -12.57
CA ARG A 123 -3.33 -6.15 -13.06
C ARG A 123 -4.14 -6.75 -11.92
N PHE A 124 -3.45 -7.31 -10.92
CA PHE A 124 -4.10 -7.85 -9.73
C PHE A 124 -4.87 -6.75 -8.99
N THR A 125 -4.25 -5.60 -8.73
CA THR A 125 -4.93 -4.47 -8.06
C THR A 125 -6.16 -4.01 -8.84
N ILE A 126 -6.04 -3.85 -10.17
CA ILE A 126 -7.15 -3.41 -11.01
C ILE A 126 -8.34 -4.37 -10.92
N ASN A 127 -8.07 -5.68 -10.87
CA ASN A 127 -9.12 -6.69 -10.72
C ASN A 127 -9.70 -6.72 -9.30
N PHE A 128 -8.88 -6.48 -8.27
CA PHE A 128 -9.33 -6.37 -6.88
C PHE A 128 -10.32 -5.22 -6.69
N ILE A 129 -10.01 -4.04 -7.25
CA ILE A 129 -10.82 -2.82 -7.10
C ILE A 129 -12.18 -2.91 -7.82
N LYS A 130 -12.32 -3.80 -8.80
CA LYS A 130 -13.56 -3.97 -9.58
C LYS A 130 -14.59 -4.90 -8.95
N GLN A 131 -14.18 -5.67 -7.93
CA GLN A 131 -15.05 -6.58 -7.19
C GLN A 131 -15.92 -5.78 -6.22
#